data_AF-A0A818N209-F1
#
_entry.id   AF-A0A818N209-F1
#
_cell.length_a   1.000
_cell.length_b   1.000
_cell.length_c   1.000
_cell.angle_alpha   90.00
_cell.angle_beta   90.00
_cell.angle_gamma   90.00
#
_symmetry.space_group_name_H-M   'P 1'
#
loop_
_entity.id
_entity.type
_entity.pdbx_description
1 polymer ?
#
loop_
_entity_poly.entity_id
_entity_poly.type
_entity_poly.pdbx_seq_one_letter_code
_entity_poly.pdbx_strand_id
1 'polypeptide(L)'
;LSATVLGMAVFTFYNNYNQTEYEDSLCIFRRYMGFVSTGLQNYSYMLQAVYRYIIVVYPYRQKWISARIQAYLIICRWIFSFLYSLPLYFTGKITYDINNQICQQILCLSIGNIYNYLSIHGISNINYCIYLY
;
A
#
# COMPACT_ATOMS: atom_id res chain seq x y z
N LEU A 1 5.68 0.50 1.46
CA LEU A 1 5.26 1.63 0.59
C LEU A 1 6.47 2.35 -0.01
N SER A 2 7.46 2.76 0.80
CA SER A 2 8.63 3.52 0.32
C SER A 2 9.46 2.78 -0.74
N ALA A 3 9.82 1.51 -0.53
CA ALA A 3 10.67 0.78 -1.46
C ALA A 3 10.01 0.51 -2.83
N THR A 4 8.71 0.20 -2.85
CA THR A 4 7.97 -0.05 -4.10
C THR A 4 7.73 1.24 -4.89
N VAL A 5 7.41 2.33 -4.21
CA VAL A 5 7.27 3.67 -4.83
C VAL A 5 8.62 4.17 -5.33
N LEU A 6 9.68 4.01 -4.55
CA LEU A 6 11.04 4.36 -4.96
C LEU A 6 11.47 3.54 -6.18
N GLY A 7 11.19 2.23 -6.20
CA GLY A 7 11.49 1.37 -7.34
C GLY A 7 10.78 1.80 -8.63
N MET A 8 9.50 2.19 -8.54
CA MET A 8 8.77 2.77 -9.67
C MET A 8 9.37 4.11 -10.11
N ALA A 9 9.67 5.00 -9.16
CA ALA A 9 10.26 6.31 -9.46
C ALA A 9 11.64 6.20 -10.13
N VAL A 10 12.51 5.30 -9.64
CA VAL A 10 13.83 5.04 -10.22
C VAL A 10 13.70 4.48 -11.63
N PHE A 11 12.78 3.55 -11.86
CA PHE A 11 12.54 2.99 -13.19
C PHE A 11 12.05 4.04 -14.19
N THR A 12 11.05 4.83 -13.81
CA THR A 12 10.54 5.94 -14.64
C THR A 12 11.63 6.97 -14.89
N PHE A 13 12.42 7.33 -13.88
CA PHE A 13 13.53 8.27 -14.04
C PHE A 13 14.59 7.74 -15.01
N TYR A 14 14.95 6.46 -14.90
CA TYR A 14 15.94 5.82 -15.79
C TYR A 14 15.46 5.79 -17.25
N ASN A 15 14.21 5.42 -17.49
CA ASN A 15 13.65 5.38 -18.84
C ASN A 15 13.49 6.78 -19.45
N ASN A 16 13.07 7.77 -18.64
CA ASN A 16 13.00 9.16 -19.07
C ASN A 16 14.38 9.73 -19.41
N TYR A 17 15.41 9.38 -18.62
CA TYR A 17 16.78 9.83 -18.86
C TYR A 17 17.35 9.27 -20.18
N ASN A 18 17.08 8.00 -20.49
CA ASN A 18 17.58 7.35 -21.71
C ASN A 18 16.68 7.51 -22.94
N GLN A 19 15.53 8.19 -22.81
CA GLN A 19 14.52 8.34 -23.87
C GLN A 19 14.10 7.01 -24.52
N THR A 20 14.14 5.91 -23.75
CA THR A 20 13.77 4.57 -24.23
C THR A 20 12.33 4.27 -23.85
N GLU A 21 11.47 4.06 -24.84
CA GLU A 21 10.14 3.49 -24.65
C GLU A 21 10.26 1.97 -24.47
N TYR A 22 10.32 1.53 -23.22
CA TYR A 22 10.43 0.12 -22.87
C TYR A 22 9.24 -0.32 -21.99
N GLU A 23 8.69 -1.49 -22.30
CA GLU A 23 7.60 -2.10 -21.53
C GLU A 23 8.14 -2.71 -20.24
N ASP A 24 7.63 -2.25 -19.08
CA ASP A 24 8.03 -2.79 -17.78
C ASP A 24 7.43 -4.18 -17.56
N SER A 25 8.20 -5.24 -17.81
CA SER A 25 7.79 -6.62 -17.51
C SER A 25 7.49 -6.86 -16.02
N LEU A 26 7.97 -5.98 -15.12
CA LEU A 26 7.73 -6.05 -13.68
C LEU A 26 6.59 -5.13 -13.23
N CYS A 27 5.90 -4.40 -14.12
CA CYS A 27 4.81 -3.47 -13.77
C CYS A 27 3.74 -4.17 -12.93
N ILE A 28 3.24 -5.32 -13.38
CA ILE A 28 2.19 -6.07 -12.68
C ILE A 28 2.67 -6.49 -11.28
N PHE A 29 3.89 -7.03 -11.19
CA PHE A 29 4.47 -7.47 -9.91
C PHE A 29 4.70 -6.29 -8.95
N ARG A 30 5.27 -5.18 -9.43
CA ARG A 30 5.50 -3.96 -8.64
C ARG A 30 4.20 -3.38 -8.12
N ARG A 31 3.16 -3.32 -8.96
CA ARG A 31 1.84 -2.84 -8.59
C ARG A 31 1.20 -3.74 -7.53
N TYR A 32 1.28 -5.06 -7.71
CA TYR A 32 0.82 -6.03 -6.73
C TYR A 32 1.53 -5.87 -5.37
N MET A 33 2.86 -5.78 -5.36
CA MET A 33 3.64 -5.53 -4.15
C MET A 33 3.29 -4.18 -3.51
N GLY A 34 2.91 -3.18 -4.30
CA GLY A 34 2.33 -1.92 -3.85
C GLY A 34 1.05 -2.14 -3.05
N PHE A 35 0.09 -2.88 -3.59
CA PHE A 35 -1.17 -3.20 -2.89
C PHE A 35 -0.94 -4.00 -1.60
N VAL A 36 -0.09 -5.02 -1.65
CA VAL A 36 0.27 -5.80 -0.46
C VAL A 36 0.89 -4.89 0.60
N SER A 37 1.79 -3.98 0.21
CA SER A 37 2.41 -3.03 1.14
C SER A 37 1.39 -2.10 1.80
N THR A 38 0.44 -1.57 1.03
CA THR A 38 -0.61 -0.69 1.55
C THR A 38 -1.57 -1.44 2.47
N GLY A 39 -1.96 -2.67 2.11
CA GLY A 39 -2.75 -3.55 2.97
C GLY A 39 -2.05 -3.82 4.30
N LEU A 40 -0.76 -4.20 4.26
CA LEU A 40 0.06 -4.42 5.45
C LEU A 40 0.10 -3.17 6.33
N GLN A 41 0.29 -1.98 5.74
CA GLN A 41 0.32 -0.72 6.48
C GLN A 41 -1.02 -0.43 7.17
N ASN A 42 -2.14 -0.53 6.45
CA ASN A 42 -3.46 -0.26 7.00
C ASN A 42 -3.83 -1.23 8.13
N TYR A 43 -3.57 -2.53 7.95
CA TYR A 43 -3.79 -3.50 9.02
C TYR A 43 -2.85 -3.29 10.21
N SER A 44 -1.64 -2.78 10.00
CA SER A 44 -0.74 -2.43 11.10
C SER A 44 -1.32 -1.33 11.97
N TYR A 45 -1.87 -0.27 11.36
CA TYR A 45 -2.55 0.79 12.10
C TYR A 45 -3.77 0.27 12.85
N MET A 46 -4.57 -0.60 12.22
CA MET A 46 -5.71 -1.24 12.88
C MET A 46 -5.27 -2.05 14.10
N LEU A 47 -4.25 -2.90 13.97
CA LEU A 47 -3.73 -3.71 15.07
C LEU A 47 -3.15 -2.83 16.20
N GLN A 48 -2.46 -1.74 15.87
CA GLN A 48 -1.96 -0.78 16.87
C GLN A 48 -3.10 -0.10 17.62
N ALA A 49 -4.17 0.30 16.92
CA ALA A 49 -5.35 0.89 17.54
C ALA A 49 -6.06 -0.10 18.48
N VAL A 50 -6.26 -1.34 18.03
CA VAL A 50 -6.84 -2.42 18.85
C VAL A 50 -5.97 -2.72 20.07
N TYR A 51 -4.66 -2.78 19.90
CA TYR A 51 -3.72 -3.00 21.01
C TYR A 51 -3.83 -1.91 22.07
N ARG A 52 -3.83 -0.63 21.66
CA ARG A 52 -4.02 0.50 22.57
C ARG A 52 -5.39 0.46 23.27
N TYR A 53 -6.45 0.13 22.54
CA TYR A 53 -7.79 -0.03 23.10
C TYR A 53 -7.85 -1.11 24.18
N ILE A 54 -7.26 -2.29 23.93
CA ILE A 54 -7.24 -3.40 24.89
C ILE A 54 -6.49 -3.01 26.17
N ILE A 55 -5.37 -2.30 26.07
CA ILE A 55 -4.60 -1.85 27.24
C ILE A 55 -5.44 -0.90 28.10
N VAL A 56 -6.14 0.05 27.48
CA VAL A 56 -6.92 1.06 28.20
C VAL A 56 -8.19 0.47 28.83
N VAL A 57 -8.93 -0.35 28.09
CA VAL A 57 -10.24 -0.86 28.53
C VAL A 57 -10.12 -2.14 29.37
N TYR A 58 -9.10 -2.97 29.10
CA TYR A 58 -8.93 -4.28 29.74
C TYR A 58 -7.50 -4.48 30.30
N PRO A 59 -7.07 -3.66 31.27
CA PRO A 59 -5.68 -3.67 31.78
C PRO A 59 -5.24 -5.01 32.37
N TYR A 60 -6.17 -5.81 32.90
CA TYR A 60 -5.88 -7.12 33.50
C TYR A 60 -5.78 -8.28 32.49
N ARG A 61 -6.06 -8.05 31.20
CA ARG A 61 -6.02 -9.11 30.17
C ARG A 61 -4.62 -9.27 29.56
N GLN A 62 -3.66 -9.66 30.41
CA GLN A 62 -2.23 -9.79 30.07
C GLN A 62 -1.94 -10.80 28.94
N LYS A 63 -2.84 -11.77 28.71
CA LYS A 63 -2.71 -12.75 27.63
C LYS A 63 -2.68 -12.12 26.24
N TRP A 64 -3.45 -11.05 25.98
CA TRP A 64 -3.49 -10.37 24.67
C TRP A 64 -2.20 -9.60 24.34
N ILE A 65 -1.40 -9.29 25.36
CA ILE A 65 -0.13 -8.58 25.23
C ILE A 65 1.04 -9.57 25.03
N SER A 66 0.78 -10.88 25.11
CA SER A 66 1.83 -11.89 24.93
C SER A 66 2.45 -11.82 23.53
N ALA A 67 3.80 -11.88 23.47
CA ALA A 67 4.56 -11.91 22.23
C ALA A 67 4.11 -13.02 21.26
N ARG A 68 3.60 -14.15 21.78
CA ARG A 68 3.08 -15.26 20.96
C ARG A 68 1.84 -14.85 20.16
N ILE A 69 0.91 -14.14 20.78
CA ILE A 69 -0.31 -13.66 20.11
C ILE A 69 0.03 -12.56 19.12
N GLN A 70 0.95 -11.66 19.47
CA GLN A 70 1.41 -10.62 18.55
C GLN A 70 2.08 -11.21 17.30
N ALA A 71 2.95 -12.22 17.47
CA ALA A 71 3.56 -12.93 16.35
C ALA A 71 2.51 -13.59 15.44
N TYR A 72 1.51 -14.25 16.03
CA TYR A 72 0.40 -14.83 15.28
C TYR A 72 -0.38 -13.78 14.49
N LEU A 73 -0.74 -12.65 15.10
CA LEU A 73 -1.45 -11.56 14.43
C LEU A 73 -0.64 -10.95 13.28
N ILE A 74 0.68 -10.83 13.44
CA ILE A 74 1.57 -10.38 12.36
C ILE A 74 1.53 -11.37 11.19
N ILE A 75 1.65 -12.67 11.44
CA ILE A 75 1.60 -13.70 10.40
C ILE A 75 0.25 -13.68 9.68
N CYS A 76 -0.86 -13.64 10.41
CA CYS A 76 -2.20 -13.54 9.84
C CYS A 76 -2.33 -12.29 8.97
N ARG A 77 -1.84 -11.14 9.43
CA ARG A 77 -1.84 -9.89 8.66
C ARG A 77 -1.13 -10.06 7.31
N TRP A 78 0.04 -10.70 7.30
CA TRP A 78 0.76 -10.97 6.06
C TRP A 78 -0.05 -11.83 5.09
N ILE A 79 -0.60 -12.94 5.58
CA ILE A 79 -1.43 -13.85 4.78
C ILE A 79 -2.65 -13.11 4.21
N PHE A 80 -3.38 -12.38 5.04
CA PHE A 80 -4.56 -11.62 4.60
C PHE A 80 -4.19 -10.56 3.56
N SER A 81 -3.08 -9.85 3.73
CA SER A 81 -2.67 -8.80 2.79
C SER A 81 -2.30 -9.36 1.41
N PHE A 82 -1.65 -10.52 1.36
CA PHE A 82 -1.37 -11.22 0.11
C PHE A 82 -2.64 -11.77 -0.54
N LEU A 83 -3.48 -12.48 0.22
CA LEU A 83 -4.73 -13.06 -0.29
C LEU A 83 -5.71 -12.00 -0.80
N TYR A 84 -5.82 -10.87 -0.10
CA TYR A 84 -6.70 -9.78 -0.51
C TYR A 84 -6.24 -9.10 -1.81
N SER A 85 -4.93 -9.04 -2.04
CA SER A 85 -4.36 -8.41 -3.24
C SER A 85 -4.32 -9.35 -4.45
N LEU A 86 -4.52 -10.65 -4.23
CA LEU A 86 -4.41 -11.73 -5.21
C LEU A 86 -5.40 -11.59 -6.40
N PRO A 87 -6.68 -11.24 -6.20
CA PRO A 87 -7.61 -11.01 -7.29
C PRO A 87 -7.16 -9.89 -8.24
N LEU A 88 -6.43 -8.87 -7.75
CA LEU A 88 -5.92 -7.78 -8.57
C LEU A 88 -4.80 -8.24 -9.52
N TYR A 89 -4.04 -9.26 -9.12
CA TYR A 89 -3.01 -9.87 -9.95
C TYR A 89 -3.62 -10.66 -11.11
N PHE A 90 -4.66 -11.45 -10.84
CA PHE A 90 -5.26 -12.33 -11.85
C PHE A 90 -6.31 -11.66 -12.74
N THR A 91 -6.90 -10.53 -12.35
CA THR A 91 -7.95 -9.88 -13.14
C THR A 91 -7.44 -9.22 -14.42
N GLY A 92 -6.12 -9.12 -14.64
CA GLY A 92 -5.56 -8.51 -15.85
C GLY A 92 -5.90 -7.03 -16.03
N LYS A 93 -6.39 -6.36 -14.97
CA LYS A 93 -6.81 -4.94 -15.00
C LYS A 93 -5.66 -3.95 -14.82
N ILE A 94 -4.44 -4.45 -14.70
CA ILE A 94 -3.21 -3.67 -14.60
C ILE A 94 -2.59 -3.67 -15.99
N THR A 95 -2.53 -2.50 -16.60
CA THR A 95 -1.99 -2.30 -17.95
C THR A 95 -0.88 -1.28 -17.88
N TYR A 96 0.24 -1.57 -18.54
CA TYR A 96 1.31 -0.60 -18.72
C TYR A 96 0.96 0.33 -19.87
N ASP A 97 0.98 1.64 -19.62
CA ASP A 97 0.83 2.65 -20.66
C ASP A 97 2.22 3.08 -21.12
N ILE A 98 2.58 2.69 -22.35
CA ILE A 98 3.89 2.97 -22.95
C ILE A 98 4.10 4.47 -23.13
N ASN A 99 3.07 5.20 -23.55
CA ASN A 99 3.16 6.63 -23.84
C ASN A 99 3.46 7.44 -22.58
N ASN A 100 2.88 7.01 -21.45
CA ASN A 100 3.04 7.69 -20.17
C ASN A 100 4.09 7.02 -19.28
N GLN A 101 4.67 5.89 -19.69
CA GLN A 101 5.60 5.06 -18.90
C GLN A 101 5.10 4.77 -17.47
N ILE A 102 3.79 4.57 -17.32
CA ILE A 102 3.13 4.37 -16.03
C ILE A 102 2.38 3.04 -16.05
N CYS A 103 2.54 2.31 -14.95
CA CYS A 103 1.75 1.13 -14.63
C CYS A 103 0.40 1.57 -14.06
N GLN A 104 -0.64 1.57 -14.90
CA GLN A 104 -1.98 2.02 -14.55
C GLN A 104 -2.87 0.84 -14.18
N GLN A 105 -3.92 1.13 -13.42
CA GLN A 105 -4.98 0.19 -13.16
C GLN A 105 -6.32 0.87 -13.45
N ILE A 106 -7.19 0.17 -14.16
CA ILE A 106 -8.56 0.62 -14.39
C ILE A 106 -9.25 0.75 -13.04
N LEU A 107 -9.67 1.97 -12.71
CA LEU A 107 -10.19 2.34 -11.40
C LEU A 107 -11.43 1.50 -11.08
N CYS A 108 -11.25 0.48 -10.26
CA CYS A 108 -12.37 -0.23 -9.63
C CYS A 108 -12.66 0.48 -8.31
N LEU A 109 -13.86 1.05 -8.18
CA LEU A 109 -14.35 1.66 -6.96
C LEU A 109 -14.36 0.61 -5.84
N SER A 110 -13.32 0.63 -5.02
CA SER A 110 -13.26 -0.09 -3.75
C SER A 110 -13.08 0.95 -2.64
N ILE A 111 -13.67 0.70 -1.47
CA ILE A 111 -13.55 1.60 -0.30
C ILE A 111 -12.06 1.85 0.01
N GLY A 112 -11.20 0.85 -0.15
CA GLY A 112 -9.76 1.00 0.03
C GLY A 112 -9.09 1.92 -1.01
N ASN A 113 -9.54 1.89 -2.26
CA ASN A 113 -9.05 2.80 -3.30
C ASN A 113 -9.52 4.24 -3.08
N ILE A 114 -10.78 4.41 -2.65
CA ILE A 114 -11.33 5.73 -2.28
C ILE A 114 -10.56 6.30 -1.08
N TYR A 115 -10.31 5.50 -0.05
CA TYR A 115 -9.53 5.92 1.11
C TYR A 115 -8.10 6.33 0.75
N ASN A 116 -7.41 5.54 -0.09
CA ASN A 116 -6.06 5.88 -0.55
C ASN A 116 -6.05 7.16 -1.39
N TYR A 117 -7.00 7.31 -2.32
CA TYR A 117 -7.15 8.51 -3.13
C TYR A 117 -7.37 9.76 -2.26
N LEU A 118 -8.30 9.69 -1.30
CA LEU A 118 -8.57 10.78 -0.36
C LEU A 118 -7.38 11.07 0.55
N SER A 119 -6.65 10.05 0.99
CA SER A 119 -5.45 10.24 1.82
C SER A 119 -4.35 10.95 1.04
N ILE A 120 -4.06 10.53 -0.20
CA ILE A 120 -3.02 11.13 -1.05
C ILE A 120 -3.38 12.57 -1.43
N HIS A 121 -4.61 12.82 -1.89
CA HIS A 121 -5.05 14.17 -2.28
C HIS A 121 -5.34 15.07 -1.08
N GLY A 122 -5.81 14.53 0.04
CA GLY A 122 -5.96 15.24 1.30
C GLY A 122 -4.61 15.70 1.87
N ILE A 123 -3.58 14.85 1.81
CA ILE A 123 -2.21 15.21 2.22
C ILE A 123 -1.56 16.20 1.24
N SER A 124 -1.81 16.09 -0.06
CA SER A 124 -1.31 17.06 -1.05
C SER A 124 -1.80 18.49 -0.76
N ASN A 125 -3.06 18.64 -0.33
CA ASN A 125 -3.59 19.94 0.12
C ASN A 125 -2.96 20.45 1.43
N ILE A 126 -2.49 19.57 2.32
CA ILE A 126 -1.80 20.00 3.55
C ILE A 126 -0.41 20.57 3.24
N ASN A 127 0.29 20.04 2.22
CA ASN A 127 1.57 20.60 1.81
C ASN A 127 1.41 22.03 1.24
N TYR A 128 0.32 22.34 0.55
CA TYR A 128 0.03 23.75 0.17
C TYR A 128 -0.22 24.65 1.39
N CYS A 129 -0.80 24.13 2.47
CA CYS A 129 -0.97 24.89 3.72
C CYS A 129 0.33 25.10 4.50
N ILE A 130 1.33 24.21 4.38
CA ILE A 130 2.62 24.36 5.08
C ILE A 130 3.53 25.38 4.38
N TYR A 131 3.36 25.62 3.07
CA TYR A 131 4.06 26.70 2.35
C TYR A 131 3.39 28.07 2.46
N LEU A 132 2.31 28.20 3.25
CA LEU A 132 1.57 29.46 3.45
C LEU A 132 1.64 30.00 4.91
N TYR A 133 2.57 29.49 5.73
CA TYR A 133 2.88 30.05 7.04
C TYR A 133 4.37 30.38 7.19
#